data_AF-A0A9X0MJR6-F1
#
_entry.id   AF-A0A9X0MJR6-F1
#
_cell.length_a   1.000
_cell.length_b   1.000
_cell.length_c   1.000
_cell.angle_alpha   90.00
_cell.angle_beta   90.00
_cell.angle_gamma   90.00
#
_symmetry.space_group_name_H-M   'P 1'
#
loop_
_entity.id
_entity.type
_entity.pdbx_description
1 polymer ?
#
loop_
_entity_poly.entity_id
_entity_poly.type
_entity_poly.pdbx_seq_one_letter_code
_entity_poly.pdbx_strand_id
1 'polypeptide(L)'
;MEEKIDLIKEKLSNGKSYFKNGKAVAEVNLSDLNELISLAYDINNYRLNTLWNLEQSSNTCKEYEVCKEKYEEVLKQIKGITNGVENPIIKDVNRIVKKSLENN
;
A
#
# COMPACT_ATOMS: atom_id res chain seq x y z
N MET A 1 -9.44 -21.25 -7.78
CA MET A 1 -10.21 -20.37 -8.69
C MET A 1 -9.82 -20.65 -10.13
N GLU A 2 -8.52 -20.67 -10.46
CA GLU A 2 -8.01 -21.10 -11.78
C GLU A 2 -8.52 -22.51 -12.17
N GLU A 3 -8.38 -23.49 -11.28
CA GLU A 3 -8.92 -24.85 -11.51
C GLU A 3 -10.42 -24.88 -11.85
N LYS A 4 -11.21 -23.98 -11.23
CA LYS A 4 -12.66 -23.88 -11.48
C LYS A 4 -12.95 -23.28 -12.86
N ILE A 5 -12.18 -22.26 -13.25
CA ILE A 5 -12.27 -21.64 -14.58
C ILE A 5 -11.90 -22.67 -15.65
N ASP A 6 -10.84 -23.44 -15.44
CA ASP A 6 -10.37 -24.40 -16.42
C ASP A 6 -11.35 -25.57 -16.59
N LEU A 7 -11.96 -26.05 -15.50
CA LEU A 7 -13.05 -27.03 -15.57
C LEU A 7 -14.26 -26.51 -16.36
N ILE A 8 -14.64 -25.25 -16.18
CA ILE A 8 -15.77 -24.66 -16.93
C ILE A 8 -15.39 -24.49 -18.41
N LYS A 9 -14.17 -24.03 -18.72
CA LYS A 9 -13.68 -23.93 -20.11
C LYS A 9 -13.64 -25.29 -20.81
N GLU A 10 -13.21 -26.33 -20.12
CA GLU A 10 -13.19 -27.70 -20.65
C GLU A 10 -14.61 -28.18 -20.97
N LYS A 11 -15.57 -27.98 -20.06
CA LYS A 11 -16.99 -28.29 -20.31
C LYS A 11 -17.55 -27.55 -21.52
N LEU A 12 -17.23 -26.27 -21.65
CA LEU A 12 -17.68 -25.45 -22.78
C LEU A 12 -17.00 -25.88 -24.10
N SER A 13 -15.74 -26.32 -24.06
CA SER A 13 -14.98 -26.76 -25.24
C SER A 13 -15.43 -28.15 -25.73
N ASN A 14 -15.95 -28.98 -24.83
CA ASN A 14 -16.50 -30.30 -25.13
C ASN A 14 -18.01 -30.27 -25.43
N GLY A 15 -18.60 -29.08 -25.57
CA GLY A 15 -20.00 -28.90 -25.95
C GLY A 15 -20.32 -29.48 -27.32
N LYS A 16 -21.57 -29.91 -27.52
CA LYS A 16 -22.00 -30.44 -28.83
C LYS A 16 -21.89 -29.34 -29.89
N SER A 17 -21.17 -29.63 -30.96
CA SER A 17 -21.10 -28.76 -32.14
C SER A 17 -21.82 -29.38 -33.32
N TYR A 18 -22.53 -28.58 -34.11
CA TYR A 18 -23.18 -29.02 -35.34
C TYR A 18 -23.19 -27.91 -36.40
N PHE A 19 -23.44 -28.28 -37.65
CA PHE A 19 -23.64 -27.33 -38.75
C PHE A 19 -25.13 -27.02 -38.92
N LYS A 20 -25.47 -25.73 -38.92
CA LYS A 20 -26.84 -25.24 -39.16
C LYS A 20 -26.79 -24.01 -40.06
N ASN A 21 -27.54 -24.03 -41.16
CA ASN A 21 -27.63 -22.93 -42.14
C ASN A 21 -26.26 -22.46 -42.68
N GLY A 22 -25.37 -23.41 -43.02
CA GLY A 22 -24.03 -23.10 -43.53
C GLY A 22 -23.06 -22.54 -42.49
N LYS A 23 -23.41 -22.55 -41.20
CA LYS A 23 -22.58 -22.09 -40.08
C LYS A 23 -22.33 -23.21 -39.09
N ALA A 24 -21.11 -23.26 -38.53
CA ALA A 24 -20.83 -24.08 -37.36
C ALA A 24 -21.42 -23.40 -36.12
N VAL A 25 -22.12 -24.18 -35.30
CA VAL A 25 -22.78 -23.75 -34.06
C VAL A 25 -22.34 -24.70 -32.95
N ALA A 26 -22.02 -24.14 -31.77
CA ALA A 26 -21.72 -24.92 -30.58
C ALA A 26 -22.79 -24.65 -29.51
N GLU A 27 -23.33 -25.72 -28.94
CA GLU A 27 -24.22 -25.65 -27.77
C GLU A 27 -23.38 -25.48 -26.51
N VAL A 28 -23.68 -24.42 -25.77
CA VAL A 28 -23.07 -24.14 -24.48
C VAL A 28 -24.15 -24.13 -23.41
N ASN A 29 -23.84 -24.71 -22.25
CA ASN A 29 -24.73 -24.64 -21.10
C ASN A 29 -24.71 -23.20 -20.55
N LEU A 30 -25.89 -22.57 -20.52
CA LEU A 30 -26.05 -21.20 -20.05
C LEU A 30 -25.60 -21.04 -18.58
N SER A 31 -25.77 -22.06 -17.74
CA SER A 31 -25.32 -22.03 -16.34
C SER A 31 -23.80 -21.96 -16.24
N ASP A 32 -23.09 -22.77 -17.01
CA ASP A 32 -21.62 -22.79 -17.03
C ASP A 32 -21.07 -21.45 -17.58
N LEU A 33 -21.72 -20.90 -18.61
CA LEU A 33 -21.37 -19.58 -19.15
C LEU A 33 -21.61 -18.45 -18.13
N ASN A 34 -22.76 -18.47 -17.44
CA ASN A 34 -23.09 -17.47 -16.43
C ASN A 34 -22.12 -17.52 -15.25
N GLU A 35 -21.72 -18.73 -14.82
CA GLU A 35 -20.73 -18.90 -13.77
C GLU A 35 -19.35 -18.32 -14.17
N LEU A 36 -18.94 -18.51 -15.43
CA LEU A 36 -17.69 -17.94 -15.93
C LEU A 36 -17.73 -16.40 -15.97
N ILE A 37 -18.88 -15.82 -16.32
CA ILE A 37 -19.11 -14.37 -16.29
C ILE A 37 -19.04 -13.86 -14.83
N SER A 38 -19.71 -14.52 -13.89
CA SER A 38 -19.66 -14.14 -12.47
C SER A 38 -18.24 -14.17 -11.92
N LEU A 39 -17.47 -15.23 -12.21
CA LEU A 39 -16.06 -15.32 -11.80
C LEU A 39 -15.21 -14.18 -12.39
N ALA A 40 -15.46 -13.78 -13.64
CA ALA A 40 -14.76 -12.64 -14.24
C ALA A 40 -15.08 -11.32 -13.53
N TYR A 41 -16.33 -11.10 -13.12
CA TYR A 41 -16.71 -9.95 -12.31
C TYR A 41 -16.03 -9.96 -10.93
N ASP A 42 -16.02 -11.10 -10.25
CA ASP A 42 -15.38 -11.24 -8.93
C ASP A 42 -13.88 -10.93 -8.99
N ILE A 43 -13.18 -11.45 -10.00
CA ILE A 43 -11.75 -11.16 -10.22
C ILE A 43 -11.52 -9.67 -10.46
N ASN A 44 -12.34 -9.04 -11.30
CA ASN A 44 -12.20 -7.61 -11.58
C ASN A 44 -12.46 -6.76 -10.32
N ASN A 45 -13.48 -7.10 -9.53
CA ASN A 45 -13.75 -6.43 -8.27
C ASN A 45 -12.59 -6.59 -7.27
N TYR A 46 -12.03 -7.79 -7.15
CA TYR A 46 -10.86 -8.03 -6.32
C TYR A 46 -9.64 -7.20 -6.76
N ARG A 47 -9.38 -7.12 -8.07
CA ARG A 47 -8.28 -6.31 -8.63
C ARG A 47 -8.49 -4.82 -8.35
N LEU A 48 -9.70 -4.30 -8.54
CA LEU A 48 -10.03 -2.90 -8.26
C LEU A 48 -9.86 -2.57 -6.78
N ASN A 49 -10.36 -3.42 -5.88
CA ASN A 49 -10.17 -3.25 -4.44
C ASN A 49 -8.69 -3.28 -4.03
N THR A 50 -7.91 -4.18 -4.64
CA THR A 50 -6.47 -4.27 -4.38
C THR A 50 -5.74 -3.00 -4.83
N LEU A 51 -6.05 -2.49 -6.03
CA LEU A 51 -5.49 -1.25 -6.55
C LEU A 51 -5.86 -0.05 -5.67
N TRP A 52 -7.12 0.04 -5.25
CA TRP A 52 -7.57 1.07 -4.32
C TRP A 52 -6.78 1.04 -3.01
N ASN A 53 -6.64 -0.14 -2.40
CA ASN A 53 -5.89 -0.28 -1.14
C ASN A 53 -4.40 0.06 -1.31
N LEU A 54 -3.79 -0.28 -2.45
CA LEU A 54 -2.42 0.11 -2.78
C LEU A 54 -2.29 1.63 -2.95
N GLU A 55 -3.24 2.27 -3.61
CA GLU A 55 -3.27 3.73 -3.78
C GLU A 55 -3.40 4.44 -2.43
N GLN A 56 -4.33 3.99 -1.57
CA GLN A 56 -4.48 4.53 -0.21
C GLN A 56 -3.19 4.34 0.61
N SER A 57 -2.59 3.15 0.56
CA SER A 57 -1.34 2.87 1.27
C SER A 57 -0.18 3.74 0.76
N SER A 58 -0.08 3.95 -0.56
CA SER A 58 0.90 4.84 -1.18
C SER A 58 0.69 6.29 -0.73
N ASN A 59 -0.55 6.77 -0.68
CA ASN A 59 -0.86 8.13 -0.24
C ASN A 59 -0.50 8.31 1.24
N THR A 60 -0.84 7.36 2.09
CA THR A 60 -0.42 7.37 3.51
C THR A 60 1.10 7.35 3.65
N CYS A 61 1.82 6.59 2.81
CA CYS A 61 3.28 6.56 2.83
C CYS A 61 3.88 7.91 2.43
N LYS A 62 3.36 8.57 1.39
CA LYS A 62 3.79 9.91 0.98
C LYS A 62 3.52 10.95 2.07
N GLU A 63 2.34 10.89 2.69
CA GLU A 63 2.00 11.77 3.81
C GLU A 63 2.96 11.57 4.99
N TYR A 64 3.32 10.32 5.29
CA TYR A 64 4.30 9.99 6.32
C TYR A 64 5.71 10.53 5.99
N GLU A 65 6.18 10.37 4.75
CA GLU A 65 7.47 10.92 4.30
C GLU A 65 7.51 12.44 4.45
N VAL A 66 6.46 13.14 3.99
CA VAL A 66 6.36 14.61 4.13
C VAL A 66 6.33 15.03 5.61
N CYS A 67 5.63 14.27 6.48
CA CYS A 67 5.62 14.55 7.92
C CYS A 67 6.99 14.33 8.55
N LYS A 68 7.71 13.28 8.14
CA LYS A 68 9.07 12.97 8.61
C LYS A 68 10.06 14.05 8.21
N GLU A 69 10.04 14.50 6.96
CA GLU A 69 10.91 15.58 6.47
C GLU A 69 10.69 16.88 7.26
N LYS A 70 9.43 17.27 7.49
CA LYS A 70 9.09 18.44 8.33
C LYS A 70 9.58 18.27 9.76
N TYR A 71 9.42 17.08 10.34
CA TYR A 71 9.89 16.80 11.70
C TYR A 71 11.42 16.88 11.80
N GLU A 72 12.15 16.32 10.84
CA GLU A 72 13.62 16.41 10.78
C GLU A 72 14.12 17.84 10.57
N GLU A 73 13.42 18.64 9.75
CA GLU A 73 13.71 20.05 9.56
C GLU A 73 13.48 20.86 10.84
N VAL A 74 12.35 20.65 11.52
CA VAL A 74 12.05 21.27 12.82
C VAL A 74 13.09 20.87 13.86
N LEU A 75 13.49 19.60 13.93
CA LEU A 75 14.56 19.13 14.81
C LEU A 75 15.89 19.82 14.49
N LYS A 76 16.23 20.02 13.21
CA LYS A 76 17.43 20.72 12.78
C LYS A 76 17.40 22.20 13.19
N GLN A 77 16.25 22.86 13.06
CA GLN A 77 16.05 24.24 13.50
C GLN A 77 16.18 24.36 15.04
N ILE A 78 15.54 23.46 15.80
CA ILE A 78 15.67 23.41 17.27
C ILE A 78 17.13 23.18 17.67
N LYS A 79 17.84 22.25 17.01
CA LYS A 79 19.28 22.04 17.22
C LYS A 79 20.10 23.26 16.85
N GLY A 80 19.76 24.00 15.80
CA GLY A 80 20.43 25.25 15.42
C GLY A 80 20.23 26.37 16.43
N ILE A 81 19.04 26.47 17.03
CA ILE A 81 18.73 27.43 18.11
C ILE A 81 19.45 27.05 19.41
N THR A 82 19.51 25.76 19.73
CA THR A 82 20.14 25.27 20.96
C THR A 82 21.66 25.15 20.86
N ASN A 83 22.22 24.97 19.66
CA ASN A 83 23.67 25.04 19.39
C ASN A 83 24.12 26.50 19.34
N GLY A 84 24.28 27.10 20.52
CA GLY A 84 24.72 28.49 20.68
C GLY A 84 24.10 29.15 21.92
N VAL A 85 22.98 28.62 22.40
CA VAL A 85 22.49 28.92 23.74
C VAL A 85 23.28 28.06 24.70
N GLU A 86 24.38 28.60 25.24
CA GLU A 86 24.90 28.10 26.52
C GLU A 86 23.72 28.01 27.47
N ASN A 87 23.29 26.79 27.82
CA ASN A 87 22.24 26.61 28.81
C ASN A 87 22.69 27.39 30.05
N PRO A 88 22.02 28.50 30.41
CA PRO A 88 22.50 29.39 31.46
C PRO A 88 22.70 28.63 32.78
N ILE A 89 21.89 27.59 32.98
CA ILE A 89 21.96 26.66 34.10
C ILE A 89 23.27 25.86 34.05
N ILE A 90 23.66 25.30 32.90
CA ILE A 90 24.93 24.54 32.76
C ILE A 90 26.14 25.46 32.93
N LYS A 91 26.07 26.70 32.42
CA LYS A 91 27.14 27.69 32.60
C LYS A 91 27.30 28.09 34.07
N ASP A 92 26.19 28.33 34.77
CA ASP A 92 26.22 28.65 36.20
C ASP A 92 26.67 27.46 37.05
N VAL A 93 26.24 26.24 36.73
CA VAL A 93 26.70 25.00 37.39
C VAL A 93 28.22 24.85 37.21
N ASN A 94 28.74 25.00 35.99
CA ASN A 94 30.19 24.91 35.73
C ASN A 94 30.97 26.03 36.45
N ARG A 95 30.41 27.24 36.56
CA ARG A 95 31.01 28.35 37.31
C ARG A 95 31.07 28.07 38.81
N ILE A 96 30.00 27.50 39.38
CA ILE A 96 29.94 27.12 40.80
C ILE A 96 30.95 26.01 41.09
N VAL A 97 30.98 24.95 40.26
CA VAL A 97 31.92 23.83 40.40
C VAL A 97 33.37 24.31 40.33
N LYS A 98 33.71 25.18 39.36
CA LYS A 98 35.06 25.72 39.23
C LYS A 98 35.48 26.56 40.44
N LYS A 99 34.59 27.42 40.95
CA LYS A 99 34.87 28.19 42.18
C LYS A 99 35.04 27.31 43.42
N SER A 100 34.29 26.22 43.53
CA SER A 100 34.45 25.27 44.64
C SER A 100 35.76 24.49 44.58
N LEU A 101 36.30 24.26 43.39
CA LEU A 101 37.60 23.61 43.19
C LEU A 101 38.79 24.56 43.41
N GLU A 102 38.62 25.86 43.22
CA GLU A 102 39.67 26.87 43.43
C GLU A 102 39.76 27.38 44.89
N ASN A 103 38.75 27.09 45.72
CA ASN A 103 38.72 27.45 47.15
C ASN A 103 39.01 26.26 48.09
N ASN A 104 39.55 25.14 47.56
CA ASN A 104 40.17 24.04 48.31
C ASN A 104 41.64 23.93 47.90
#